data_AF-A0A929Y618-F1
#
_entry.id   AF-A0A929Y618-F1
#
_cell.length_a   1.000
_cell.length_b   1.000
_cell.length_c   1.000
_cell.angle_alpha   90.00
_cell.angle_beta   90.00
_cell.angle_gamma   90.00
#
_symmetry.space_group_name_H-M   'P 1'
#
loop_
_entity.id
_entity.type
_entity.pdbx_description
1 polymer ?
#
loop_
_entity_poly.entity_id
_entity_poly.type
_entity_poly.pdbx_seq_one_letter_code
_entity_poly.pdbx_strand_id
1 'polypeptide(L)'
;MAKTSLPSQDLSKRYLERLSDLYPTITAASTEVINLSAILQLPKGTEHFLTDVHGENEAFSHVLRNASGTVRHKIDDIFGNSLSQVDKRELATLIYYPEEKMHLVFRDLESPEDWYRVMLC
;
A
#
# COMPACT_ATOMS: atom_id res chain seq x y z
N MET A 1 -14.19 14.15 57.18
CA MET A 1 -14.25 13.52 55.85
C MET A 1 -13.34 14.31 54.92
N ALA A 2 -12.15 13.77 54.64
CA ALA A 2 -11.09 14.46 53.90
C ALA A 2 -11.38 14.43 52.38
N LYS A 3 -11.29 15.59 51.74
CA LYS A 3 -11.37 15.75 50.28
C LYS A 3 -10.06 15.27 49.67
N THR A 4 -10.05 14.11 49.03
CA THR A 4 -8.90 13.63 48.24
C THR A 4 -9.05 14.08 46.80
N SER A 5 -8.66 15.32 46.51
CA SER A 5 -8.40 15.76 45.14
C SER A 5 -7.03 15.24 44.72
N LEU A 6 -6.98 14.21 43.87
CA LEU A 6 -5.71 13.76 43.28
C LEU A 6 -5.14 14.85 42.33
N PRO A 7 -3.81 15.00 42.28
CA PRO A 7 -3.15 16.22 41.80
C PRO A 7 -2.91 16.16 40.28
N SER A 8 -3.88 16.59 39.49
CA SER A 8 -3.72 16.71 38.03
C SER A 8 -2.51 17.58 37.62
N GLN A 9 -2.16 18.57 38.44
CA GLN A 9 -1.02 19.47 38.20
C GLN A 9 0.36 18.79 38.39
N ASP A 10 0.46 17.81 39.29
CA ASP A 10 1.73 17.12 39.59
C ASP A 10 2.13 16.16 38.46
N LEU A 11 1.15 15.44 37.90
CA LEU A 11 1.35 14.56 36.74
C LEU A 11 1.80 15.35 35.51
N SER A 12 1.17 16.49 35.23
CA SER A 12 1.59 17.36 34.11
C SER A 12 3.01 17.90 34.30
N LYS A 13 3.39 18.27 35.53
CA LYS A 13 4.72 18.78 35.81
C LYS A 13 5.81 17.71 35.63
N ARG A 14 5.59 16.51 36.18
CA ARG A 14 6.50 15.37 36.01
C ARG A 14 6.65 14.96 34.53
N TYR A 15 5.57 15.09 33.76
CA TYR A 15 5.59 14.81 32.32
C TYR A 15 6.41 15.86 31.55
N LEU A 16 6.22 17.15 31.87
CA LEU A 16 7.00 18.24 31.28
C LEU A 16 8.50 18.16 31.64
N GLU A 17 8.82 17.78 32.88
CA GLU A 17 10.22 17.54 33.31
C GLU A 17 10.86 16.42 32.47
N ARG A 18 10.14 15.30 32.25
CA ARG A 18 10.63 14.22 31.38
C ARG A 18 10.81 14.65 29.93
N LEU A 19 9.89 15.45 29.39
CA LEU A 19 10.04 15.99 28.04
C LEU A 19 11.22 16.95 27.94
N SER A 20 11.50 17.73 28.98
CA SER A 20 12.68 18.59 29.04
C SER A 20 13.99 17.80 29.09
N ASP A 21 14.02 16.64 29.77
CA ASP A 21 15.19 15.75 29.77
C ASP A 21 15.46 15.14 28.39
N LEU A 22 14.39 14.77 27.66
CA LEU A 22 14.47 14.14 26.34
C LEU A 22 14.75 15.15 25.21
N TYR A 23 14.20 16.36 25.32
CA TYR A 23 14.32 17.42 24.32
C TYR A 23 14.80 18.73 24.98
N PRO A 24 16.09 18.80 25.38
CA PRO A 24 16.63 19.89 26.20
C PRO A 24 16.73 21.23 25.47
N THR A 25 16.61 21.25 24.14
CA THR A 25 16.68 22.47 23.33
C THR A 25 15.41 22.69 22.55
N ILE A 26 15.08 23.96 22.29
CA ILE A 26 13.95 24.35 21.44
C ILE A 26 14.08 23.68 20.07
N THR A 27 15.29 23.59 19.52
CA THR A 27 15.57 22.94 18.23
C THR A 27 15.28 21.44 18.26
N ALA A 28 15.66 20.73 19.34
CA ALA A 28 15.39 19.30 19.49
C ALA A 28 13.89 19.03 19.61
N ALA A 29 13.18 19.79 20.43
CA ALA A 29 11.73 19.67 20.58
C ALA A 29 10.99 19.99 19.26
N SER A 30 11.41 21.05 18.56
CA SER A 30 10.80 21.44 17.28
C SER A 30 11.04 20.39 16.20
N THR A 31 12.26 19.84 16.11
CA THR A 31 12.60 18.75 15.19
C THR A 31 11.72 17.54 15.43
N GLU A 32 11.51 17.17 16.69
CA GLU A 32 10.68 16.01 17.02
C GLU A 32 9.21 16.24 16.67
N VAL A 33 8.66 17.43 16.94
CA VAL A 33 7.30 17.78 16.55
C VAL A 33 7.12 17.69 15.04
N ILE A 34 8.10 18.16 14.26
CA ILE A 34 8.09 18.06 12.79
C ILE A 34 8.14 16.58 12.36
N ASN A 35 9.04 15.78 12.96
CA ASN A 35 9.20 14.36 12.66
C ASN A 35 7.90 13.57 12.91
N LEU A 36 7.30 13.75 14.10
CA LEU A 36 6.04 13.08 14.45
C LEU A 36 4.88 13.55 13.58
N SER A 37 4.82 14.85 13.26
CA SER A 37 3.82 15.39 12.32
C SER A 37 3.96 14.76 10.94
N ALA A 38 5.21 14.64 10.45
CA ALA A 38 5.50 14.00 9.17
C ALA A 38 5.11 12.51 9.18
N ILE A 39 5.45 11.76 10.24
CA ILE A 39 5.06 10.36 10.39
C ILE A 39 3.54 10.19 10.39
N LEU A 40 2.80 11.09 11.07
CA LEU A 40 1.34 11.09 11.09
C LEU A 40 0.72 11.41 9.71
N GLN A 41 1.43 12.18 8.88
CA GLN A 41 1.00 12.61 7.55
C GLN A 41 1.49 11.70 6.43
N LEU A 42 2.36 10.73 6.72
CA LEU A 42 2.65 9.68 5.76
C LEU A 42 1.34 9.01 5.37
N PRO A 43 1.05 8.86 4.06
CA PRO A 43 -0.14 8.14 3.62
C PRO A 43 -0.06 6.76 4.26
N LYS A 44 -1.05 6.43 5.08
CA LYS A 44 -1.16 5.09 5.64
C LYS A 44 -1.10 4.12 4.45
N GLY A 45 -0.23 3.12 4.54
CA GLY A 45 -0.21 2.05 3.55
C GLY A 45 -1.62 1.48 3.40
N THR A 46 -1.95 0.92 2.24
CA THR A 46 -3.27 0.34 1.99
C THR A 46 -3.52 -0.80 2.97
N GLU A 47 -4.22 -0.53 4.08
CA GLU A 47 -4.56 -1.51 5.11
C GLU A 47 -5.75 -2.34 4.61
N HIS A 48 -5.48 -3.54 4.09
CA HIS A 48 -6.50 -4.53 3.76
C HIS A 48 -6.86 -5.35 4.99
N PHE A 49 -8.06 -5.14 5.53
CA PHE A 49 -8.63 -5.98 6.59
C PHE A 49 -9.46 -7.09 5.95
N LEU A 50 -9.00 -8.34 6.03
CA LEU A 50 -9.76 -9.52 5.62
C LEU A 50 -9.96 -10.44 6.82
N THR A 51 -11.22 -10.72 7.15
CA THR A 51 -11.61 -11.50 8.34
C THR A 51 -11.92 -12.96 8.04
N ASP A 52 -11.84 -13.40 6.78
CA ASP A 52 -12.26 -14.74 6.38
C ASP A 52 -11.21 -15.43 5.49
N VAL A 53 -10.09 -15.81 6.11
CA VAL A 53 -8.96 -16.49 5.46
C VAL A 53 -9.04 -18.00 5.70
N HIS A 54 -10.21 -18.62 5.52
CA HIS A 54 -10.37 -20.08 5.57
C HIS A 54 -11.11 -20.57 4.32
N GLY A 55 -10.37 -21.15 3.38
CA GLY A 55 -10.93 -21.85 2.22
C GLY A 55 -10.73 -21.18 0.85
N GLU A 56 -10.46 -19.87 0.79
CA GLU A 56 -10.37 -19.10 -0.47
C GLU A 56 -8.95 -18.60 -0.82
N ASN A 57 -7.96 -19.51 -0.86
CA ASN A 57 -6.58 -19.16 -1.20
C ASN A 57 -6.43 -18.55 -2.62
N GLU A 58 -7.30 -18.96 -3.54
CA GLU A 58 -7.31 -18.46 -4.92
C GLU A 58 -7.89 -17.03 -5.01
N ALA A 59 -8.97 -16.75 -4.29
CA ALA A 59 -9.53 -15.39 -4.20
C ALA A 59 -8.55 -14.43 -3.49
N PHE A 60 -7.85 -14.90 -2.45
CA PHE A 60 -6.78 -14.15 -1.80
C PHE A 60 -5.64 -13.82 -2.76
N SER A 61 -5.16 -14.83 -3.50
CA SER A 61 -4.13 -14.63 -4.52
C SER A 61 -4.59 -13.65 -5.60
N HIS A 62 -5.85 -13.72 -6.02
CA HIS A 62 -6.43 -12.78 -6.99
C HIS A 62 -6.44 -11.33 -6.48
N VAL A 63 -6.84 -11.10 -5.22
CA VAL A 63 -6.87 -9.76 -4.60
C VAL A 63 -5.47 -9.18 -4.45
N LEU A 64 -4.48 -10.01 -4.10
CA LEU A 64 -3.07 -9.59 -4.08
C LEU A 64 -2.57 -9.25 -5.49
N ARG A 65 -2.82 -10.13 -6.46
CA ARG A 65 -2.38 -9.97 -7.86
C ARG A 65 -3.01 -8.75 -8.52
N ASN A 66 -4.26 -8.43 -8.21
CA ASN A 66 -4.95 -7.25 -8.73
C ASN A 66 -4.68 -5.97 -7.91
N ALA A 67 -3.93 -6.08 -6.79
CA ALA A 67 -3.65 -5.03 -5.81
C ALA A 67 -4.92 -4.26 -5.39
N SER A 68 -5.99 -4.99 -5.10
CA SER A 68 -7.33 -4.43 -4.83
C SER A 68 -7.87 -3.53 -5.96
N GLY A 69 -7.61 -3.93 -7.21
CA GLY A 69 -8.00 -3.16 -8.40
C GLY A 69 -7.09 -1.97 -8.73
N THR A 70 -6.07 -1.67 -7.92
CA THR A 70 -5.12 -0.58 -8.17
C THR A 70 -4.36 -0.78 -9.49
N VAL A 71 -4.01 -2.02 -9.83
CA VAL A 71 -3.32 -2.33 -11.09
C VAL A 71 -4.16 -1.92 -12.29
N ARG A 72 -5.47 -2.24 -12.27
CA ARG A 72 -6.38 -1.85 -13.35
C ARG A 72 -6.48 -0.34 -13.47
N HIS A 73 -6.60 0.37 -12.35
CA HIS A 73 -6.61 1.83 -12.35
C HIS A 73 -5.34 2.41 -12.97
N LYS A 74 -4.17 1.83 -12.64
CA LYS A 74 -2.89 2.29 -13.18
C LYS A 74 -2.76 2.05 -14.69
N ILE A 75 -3.29 0.92 -15.19
CA ILE A 75 -3.34 0.63 -16.63
C ILE A 75 -4.23 1.66 -17.34
N ASP A 76 -5.41 1.96 -16.77
CA ASP A 76 -6.31 2.97 -17.33
C ASP A 76 -5.69 4.37 -17.31
N ASP A 77 -4.99 4.76 -16.25
CA ASP A 77 -4.31 6.04 -16.14
C ASP A 77 -3.18 6.21 -17.18
N ILE A 78 -2.40 5.15 -17.41
CA ILE A 78 -1.23 5.20 -18.32
C ILE A 78 -1.63 5.03 -19.78
N PHE A 79 -2.56 4.11 -20.07
CA PHE A 79 -2.90 3.71 -21.43
C PHE A 79 -4.29 4.19 -21.89
N GLY A 80 -4.90 5.12 -21.14
CA GLY A 80 -6.25 5.68 -21.29
C GLY A 80 -6.87 5.57 -22.70
N ASN A 81 -6.32 6.29 -23.68
CA ASN A 81 -6.79 6.26 -25.07
C ASN A 81 -5.86 5.51 -26.03
N SER A 82 -4.70 5.03 -25.55
CA SER A 82 -3.70 4.36 -26.38
C SER A 82 -4.04 2.90 -26.66
N LEU A 83 -4.84 2.28 -25.78
CA LEU A 83 -5.26 0.89 -25.87
C LEU A 83 -6.77 0.78 -25.76
N SER A 84 -7.37 -0.18 -26.47
CA SER A 84 -8.80 -0.46 -26.33
C SER A 84 -9.10 -1.07 -24.97
N GLN A 85 -10.37 -1.03 -24.54
CA GLN A 85 -10.78 -1.67 -23.29
C GLN A 85 -10.54 -3.19 -23.28
N VAL A 86 -10.48 -3.82 -24.46
CA VAL A 86 -10.15 -5.24 -24.60
C VAL A 86 -8.67 -5.44 -24.31
N ASP A 87 -7.79 -4.67 -24.94
CA ASP A 87 -6.33 -4.78 -24.77
C ASP A 87 -5.91 -4.49 -23.32
N LYS A 88 -6.53 -3.49 -22.68
CA LYS A 88 -6.29 -3.20 -21.26
C LYS A 88 -6.70 -4.34 -20.34
N ARG A 89 -7.80 -5.03 -20.66
CA ARG A 89 -8.24 -6.21 -19.90
C ARG A 89 -7.25 -7.35 -20.11
N GLU A 90 -6.79 -7.58 -21.33
CA GLU A 90 -5.78 -8.61 -21.61
C GLU A 90 -4.46 -8.33 -20.89
N LEU A 91 -4.01 -7.08 -20.89
CA LEU A 91 -2.81 -6.64 -20.16
C LEU A 91 -2.99 -6.84 -18.65
N ALA A 92 -4.14 -6.47 -18.09
CA ALA A 92 -4.43 -6.71 -16.68
C ALA A 92 -4.40 -8.21 -16.34
N THR A 93 -5.01 -9.05 -17.17
CA THR A 93 -4.98 -10.52 -16.99
C THR A 93 -3.56 -11.08 -17.08
N LEU A 94 -2.73 -10.59 -17.99
CA LEU A 94 -1.33 -10.98 -18.09
C LEU A 94 -0.54 -10.59 -16.83
N ILE A 95 -0.77 -9.41 -16.27
CA ILE A 95 -0.12 -8.96 -15.04
C ILE A 95 -0.57 -9.80 -13.83
N TYR A 96 -1.85 -10.19 -13.79
CA TYR A 96 -2.40 -11.00 -12.69
C TYR A 96 -1.94 -12.46 -12.76
N TYR A 97 -1.88 -13.02 -13.95
CA TYR A 97 -1.69 -14.45 -14.18
C TYR A 97 -0.69 -14.68 -15.33
N PRO A 98 0.58 -14.27 -15.15
CA PRO A 98 1.57 -14.27 -16.23
C PRO A 98 1.80 -15.67 -16.77
N GLU A 99 2.12 -16.66 -15.93
CA GLU A 99 2.39 -18.03 -16.38
C GLU A 99 1.18 -18.64 -17.10
N GLU A 100 -0.01 -18.54 -16.50
CA GLU A 100 -1.24 -19.13 -17.05
C GLU A 100 -1.63 -18.48 -18.38
N LYS A 101 -1.55 -17.14 -18.48
CA LYS A 101 -1.83 -16.42 -19.74
C LYS A 101 -0.76 -16.73 -20.78
N MET A 102 0.50 -16.87 -20.39
CA MET A 102 1.60 -17.24 -21.30
C MET A 102 1.45 -18.67 -21.82
N HIS A 103 1.01 -19.62 -20.99
CA HIS A 103 0.72 -20.98 -21.45
C HIS A 103 -0.41 -21.01 -22.49
N LEU A 104 -1.44 -20.18 -22.36
CA LEU A 104 -2.50 -20.05 -23.35
C LEU A 104 -2.00 -19.44 -24.66
N VAL A 105 -1.18 -18.40 -24.55
CA VAL A 105 -0.58 -17.70 -25.71
C VAL A 105 0.37 -18.64 -26.47
N PHE A 106 1.25 -19.34 -25.77
CA PHE A 106 2.22 -20.25 -26.39
C PHE A 106 1.62 -21.54 -26.95
N ARG A 107 0.41 -21.91 -26.54
CA ARG A 107 -0.28 -23.07 -27.13
C ARG A 107 -0.66 -22.81 -28.59
N ASP A 108 -0.93 -21.56 -28.93
CA ASP A 108 -1.46 -21.16 -30.24
C ASP A 108 -0.39 -20.45 -31.10
N LEU A 109 0.86 -20.33 -30.62
CA LEU A 109 1.99 -19.68 -31.29
C LEU A 109 3.09 -20.68 -31.66
N GLU A 110 3.55 -20.64 -32.92
CA GLU A 110 4.65 -21.48 -33.41
C GLU A 110 6.02 -21.07 -32.84
N SER A 111 6.19 -19.81 -32.42
CA SER A 111 7.41 -19.30 -31.79
C SER A 111 7.10 -18.37 -30.61
N PRO A 112 7.52 -18.72 -29.38
CA PRO A 112 7.48 -17.85 -28.21
C PRO A 112 8.24 -16.53 -28.39
N GLU A 113 9.33 -16.55 -29.17
CA GLU A 113 10.24 -15.43 -29.36
C GLU A 113 9.59 -14.26 -30.11
N ASP A 114 8.72 -14.56 -31.07
CA ASP A 114 8.02 -13.53 -31.86
C ASP A 114 7.00 -12.76 -31.02
N TRP A 115 6.34 -13.42 -30.06
CA TRP A 115 5.41 -12.75 -29.16
C TRP A 115 6.13 -11.76 -28.24
N TYR A 116 7.28 -12.14 -27.69
CA TYR A 116 8.11 -11.21 -26.90
C TYR A 116 8.57 -10.01 -27.71
N ARG A 117 8.92 -10.19 -28.99
CA ARG A 117 9.31 -9.08 -29.88
C ARG A 117 8.20 -8.08 -30.16
N VAL A 118 6.95 -8.53 -30.20
CA VAL A 118 5.80 -7.65 -30.47
C VAL A 118 5.32 -6.94 -29.20
N MET A 119 5.45 -7.57 -28.02
CA MET A 119 4.96 -7.02 -26.75
C MET A 119 5.99 -6.21 -25.93
N LEU A 120 7.30 -6.47 -26.08
CA LEU A 120 8.35 -5.81 -25.29
C LEU A 120 9.18 -4.77 -26.06
N CYS A 121 8.91 -4.57 -27.36
CA CYS A 121 9.50 -3.52 -28.19
C CYS A 121 8.45 -2.47 -28.56
#